data_AF-A0A9Q3PZJ1-F1
#
_entry.id   AF-A0A9Q3PZJ1-F1
#
_cell.length_a   1.000
_cell.length_b   1.000
_cell.length_c   1.000
_cell.angle_alpha   90.00
_cell.angle_beta   90.00
_cell.angle_gamma   90.00
#
_symmetry.space_group_name_H-M   'P 1'
#
loop_
_entity.id
_entity.type
_entity.pdbx_description
1 polymer ?
#
loop_
_entity_poly.entity_id
_entity_poly.type
_entity_poly.pdbx_seq_one_letter_code
_entity_poly.pdbx_strand_id
1 'polypeptide(L)'
;MQRLDEEIQKVQHMDGKSSQQHQRHIPETPLRSVCTRVPKHLPIDFYNPLWFNDCPAGQKTIICDAFNVAFLPNASESLRRIQHPDEKLSDRHFTEKHWD
;
A
#
# COMPACT_ATOMS: atom_id res chain seq x y z
N MET A 1 -14.77 -18.54 -6.47
CA MET A 1 -14.83 -17.19 -5.88
C MET A 1 -15.98 -16.43 -6.52
N GLN A 2 -17.21 -16.65 -6.08
CA GLN A 2 -18.43 -16.08 -6.69
C GLN A 2 -19.23 -15.19 -5.71
N ARG A 3 -18.96 -15.31 -4.40
CA ARG A 3 -19.80 -14.73 -3.36
C ARG A 3 -19.70 -13.20 -3.22
N LEU A 4 -18.54 -12.61 -3.50
CA LEU A 4 -18.34 -11.17 -3.30
C LEU A 4 -18.97 -10.35 -4.44
N ASP A 5 -18.74 -10.75 -5.69
CA ASP A 5 -19.25 -10.01 -6.84
C ASP A 5 -20.78 -10.09 -6.93
N GLU A 6 -21.39 -11.22 -6.56
CA GLU A 6 -22.84 -11.35 -6.40
C GLU A 6 -23.40 -10.38 -5.34
N GLU A 7 -22.73 -10.26 -4.20
CA GLU A 7 -23.18 -9.38 -3.12
C GLU A 7 -23.01 -7.90 -3.50
N ILE A 8 -21.92 -7.56 -4.18
CA ILE A 8 -21.67 -6.22 -4.73
C ILE A 8 -22.75 -5.84 -5.76
N GLN A 9 -23.13 -6.76 -6.64
CA GLN A 9 -24.21 -6.54 -7.61
C GLN A 9 -25.56 -6.32 -6.93
N LYS A 10 -25.89 -7.09 -5.88
CA LYS A 10 -27.13 -6.91 -5.10
C LYS A 10 -27.18 -5.52 -4.46
N VAL A 11 -26.09 -5.08 -3.83
CA VAL A 11 -26.00 -3.75 -3.20
C VAL A 11 -26.16 -2.64 -4.23
N GLN A 12 -25.54 -2.77 -5.40
CA GLN A 12 -25.65 -1.77 -6.49
C GLN A 12 -27.05 -1.67 -7.06
N HIS A 13 -27.74 -2.80 -7.22
CA HIS A 13 -29.13 -2.83 -7.66
C HIS A 13 -30.05 -2.12 -6.65
N MET A 14 -29.80 -2.29 -5.36
CA MET A 14 -30.55 -1.60 -4.29
C MET A 14 -30.29 -0.09 -4.26
N ASP A 15 -29.08 0.35 -4.59
CA ASP A 15 -28.67 1.76 -4.51
C ASP A 15 -29.12 2.61 -5.72
N GLY A 16 -29.72 2.00 -6.76
CA GLY A 16 -30.22 2.71 -7.96
C GLY A 16 -29.14 3.40 -8.81
N LYS A 17 -27.86 3.11 -8.55
CA LYS A 17 -26.72 3.71 -9.27
C LYS A 17 -26.38 2.87 -10.49
N SER A 18 -26.42 3.48 -11.68
CA SER A 18 -25.84 2.87 -12.88
C SER A 18 -24.31 2.90 -12.76
N SER A 19 -23.72 1.76 -12.44
CA SER A 19 -22.29 1.65 -12.17
C SER A 19 -21.51 1.52 -13.48
N GLN A 20 -20.81 2.57 -13.91
CA GLN A 20 -19.68 2.45 -14.83
C GLN A 20 -18.47 1.81 -14.11
N GLN A 21 -18.65 0.57 -13.64
CA GLN A 21 -17.57 -0.13 -12.96
C GLN A 21 -16.74 -0.92 -13.97
N HIS A 22 -15.43 -0.80 -13.81
CA HIS A 22 -14.49 -1.65 -14.50
C HIS A 22 -14.77 -3.10 -14.13
N GLN A 23 -15.22 -3.89 -15.10
CA GLN A 23 -15.37 -5.33 -14.92
C GLN A 23 -13.99 -5.93 -14.66
N ARG A 24 -13.76 -6.43 -13.44
CA ARG A 24 -12.50 -7.07 -13.07
C ARG A 24 -12.47 -8.46 -13.71
N HIS A 25 -11.73 -8.61 -14.80
CA HIS A 25 -11.50 -9.91 -15.40
C HIS A 25 -10.42 -10.66 -14.62
N ILE A 26 -10.78 -11.86 -14.15
CA ILE A 26 -9.80 -12.81 -13.62
C ILE A 26 -9.02 -13.37 -14.82
N PRO A 27 -7.68 -13.45 -14.76
CA PRO A 27 -6.92 -14.04 -15.85
C PRO A 27 -7.31 -15.51 -16.06
N GLU A 28 -7.46 -15.94 -17.32
CA GLU A 28 -7.84 -17.31 -17.69
C GLU A 28 -6.82 -18.34 -17.18
N THR A 29 -5.54 -17.98 -17.22
CA THR A 29 -4.46 -18.76 -16.61
C THR A 29 -4.09 -18.12 -15.28
N PRO A 30 -4.10 -18.84 -14.14
CA PRO A 30 -3.70 -18.27 -12.86
C PRO A 30 -2.22 -17.89 -12.88
N LEU A 31 -1.92 -16.59 -12.78
CA LEU A 31 -0.55 -16.13 -12.58
C LEU A 31 -0.12 -16.44 -11.14
N ARG A 32 1.04 -17.07 -10.97
CA ARG A 32 1.65 -17.20 -9.65
C ARG A 32 2.04 -15.81 -9.15
N SER A 33 1.49 -15.41 -8.01
CA SER A 33 1.90 -14.21 -7.30
C SER A 33 3.38 -14.32 -6.91
N VAL A 34 4.13 -13.23 -7.12
CA VAL A 34 5.51 -13.08 -6.62
C VAL A 34 5.51 -13.09 -5.08
N CYS A 35 4.44 -12.59 -4.46
CA CYS A 35 4.22 -12.67 -3.03
C CYS A 35 3.71 -14.06 -2.65
N THR A 36 4.65 -14.95 -2.35
CA THR A 36 4.38 -16.34 -1.91
C THR A 36 3.80 -16.40 -0.50
N ARG A 37 4.01 -15.37 0.31
CA ARG A 37 3.49 -15.26 1.68
C ARG A 37 2.44 -14.17 1.72
N VAL A 38 1.23 -14.55 2.15
CA VAL A 38 0.19 -13.58 2.51
C VAL A 38 0.77 -12.69 3.62
N PRO A 39 0.65 -11.35 3.54
CA PRO A 39 0.99 -10.47 4.66
C PRO A 39 0.07 -10.85 5.82
N LYS A 40 0.61 -11.62 6.77
CA LYS A 40 -0.10 -11.99 7.99
C LYS A 40 0.14 -10.86 8.99
N HIS A 41 -0.92 -10.44 9.67
CA HIS A 41 -0.90 -9.40 10.71
C HIS A 41 -0.68 -7.96 10.23
N LEU A 42 -0.70 -7.69 8.92
CA LEU A 42 -0.79 -6.32 8.41
C LEU A 42 -2.21 -6.06 7.87
N PRO A 43 -2.88 -4.98 8.31
CA PRO A 43 -4.12 -4.55 7.68
C PRO A 43 -3.87 -4.19 6.21
N ILE A 44 -4.85 -4.45 5.35
CA ILE A 44 -4.80 -4.13 3.90
C ILE A 44 -4.39 -2.68 3.66
N ASP A 45 -4.84 -1.77 4.52
CA ASP A 45 -4.59 -0.34 4.43
C ASP A 45 -3.34 0.14 5.17
N PHE A 46 -2.41 -0.75 5.54
CA PHE A 46 -1.20 -0.39 6.30
C PHE A 46 -0.41 0.78 5.70
N TYR A 47 -0.34 0.86 4.36
CA TYR A 47 0.38 1.92 3.65
C TYR A 47 -0.50 3.14 3.30
N ASN A 48 -1.77 3.15 3.68
CA ASN A 48 -2.66 4.28 3.45
C ASN A 48 -2.48 5.34 4.56
N PRO A 49 -2.00 6.55 4.23
CA PRO A 49 -1.72 7.58 5.23
C PRO A 49 -2.99 8.09 5.93
N LEU A 50 -4.14 8.10 5.26
CA LEU A 50 -5.41 8.52 5.86
C LEU A 50 -5.85 7.50 6.92
N TRP A 51 -5.84 6.22 6.56
CA TRP A 51 -6.17 5.13 7.47
C TRP A 51 -5.26 5.11 8.71
N PHE A 52 -3.95 5.26 8.50
CA PHE A 52 -3.00 5.29 9.61
C PHE A 52 -3.23 6.49 10.53
N ASN A 53 -3.50 7.67 9.96
CA ASN A 53 -3.75 8.89 10.74
C ASN A 53 -5.05 8.83 11.55
N ASP A 54 -6.06 8.11 11.06
CA ASP A 54 -7.32 7.90 11.77
C ASP A 54 -7.23 6.82 12.87
N CYS A 55 -6.14 6.02 12.91
CA CYS A 55 -5.98 4.99 13.93
C CYS A 55 -5.78 5.57 15.35
N PRO A 56 -6.28 4.88 16.40
CA PRO A 56 -5.99 5.23 17.79
C PRO A 56 -4.48 5.22 18.09
N ALA A 57 -4.04 6.08 19.01
CA ALA A 57 -2.62 6.26 19.34
C ALA A 57 -1.92 4.94 19.74
N GLY A 58 -2.55 4.12 20.59
CA GLY A 58 -1.98 2.82 20.98
C GLY A 58 -1.83 1.84 19.81
N GLN A 59 -2.72 1.91 18.82
CA GLN A 59 -2.65 1.08 17.62
C GLN A 59 -1.54 1.56 16.69
N LYS A 60 -1.35 2.88 16.55
CA LYS A 60 -0.23 3.47 15.78
C LYS A 60 1.13 2.98 16.28
N THR A 61 1.31 2.91 17.60
CA THR A 61 2.56 2.42 18.24
C THR A 61 2.80 0.93 18.03
N ILE A 62 1.75 0.13 17.81
CA ILE A 62 1.87 -1.30 17.54
C ILE A 62 2.11 -1.55 16.04
N ILE A 63 1.42 -0.80 15.18
CA ILE A 63 1.49 -0.91 13.72
C ILE A 63 2.84 -0.42 13.21
N CYS A 64 3.22 0.79 13.60
CA CYS A 64 4.52 1.36 13.32
C CYS A 64 5.34 1.21 14.59
N ASP A 65 6.47 0.52 14.51
CA ASP A 65 7.43 0.49 15.60
C ASP A 65 8.00 1.90 15.79
N ALA A 66 7.30 2.69 16.61
CA ALA A 66 7.61 4.09 16.83
C ALA A 66 8.91 4.28 17.61
N PHE A 67 9.44 3.20 18.19
CA PHE A 67 10.65 3.21 19.01
C PHE A 67 11.88 2.77 18.22
N ASN A 68 11.71 1.98 17.16
CA ASN A 68 12.81 1.59 16.29
C ASN A 68 12.80 2.41 15.00
N VAL A 69 13.76 3.33 14.91
CA VAL A 69 14.06 4.05 13.67
C VAL A 69 15.09 3.23 12.89
N ALA A 70 14.78 2.87 11.65
CA ALA A 70 15.75 2.23 10.76
C ALA A 70 16.72 3.28 10.22
N PHE A 71 17.95 3.28 10.72
CA PHE A 71 19.04 4.05 10.14
C PHE A 71 19.69 3.29 8.97
N LEU A 72 20.22 4.03 8.00
CA LEU A 72 21.11 3.47 6.99
C LEU A 72 22.36 2.88 7.68
N PRO A 73 23.04 1.90 7.06
CA PRO A 73 24.29 1.33 7.58
C PRO A 73 25.32 2.40 7.94
N ASN A 74 25.31 3.52 7.22
CA ASN A 74 26.03 4.73 7.59
C ASN A 74 25.08 5.71 8.33
N ALA A 75 25.25 5.83 9.66
CA ALA A 75 24.43 6.73 10.48
C ALA A 75 24.55 8.21 10.07
N SER A 76 25.70 8.63 9.55
CA SER A 76 25.92 10.02 9.09
C SER A 76 25.09 10.38 7.86
N GLU A 77 24.67 9.38 7.08
CA GLU A 77 23.81 9.55 5.91
C GLU A 77 22.32 9.53 6.26
N SER A 78 21.96 9.04 7.45
CA SER A 78 20.55 8.90 7.84
C SER A 78 19.92 10.20 8.31
N LEU A 79 20.70 11.07 8.96
CA LEU A 79 20.23 12.34 9.55
C LEU A 79 21.00 13.53 8.96
N ARG A 80 20.97 13.68 7.63
CA ARG A 80 21.65 14.79 6.95
C ARG A 80 20.89 16.09 7.18
N ARG A 81 21.62 17.15 7.55
CA ARG A 81 21.06 18.52 7.65
C ARG A 81 20.59 19.06 6.29
N ILE A 82 21.19 18.58 5.22
CA ILE A 82 20.90 18.97 3.84
C ILE A 82 20.17 17.80 3.18
N GLN A 83 19.02 18.11 2.57
CA GLN A 83 18.22 17.16 1.81
C GLN A 83 19.06 16.46 0.73
N HIS A 84 18.74 15.20 0.47
CA HIS A 84 19.41 14.46 -0.59
C HIS A 84 19.09 15.12 -1.95
N PRO A 85 20.06 15.29 -2.86
CA PRO A 85 19.77 15.92 -4.16
C PRO A 85 18.67 15.19 -4.95
N ASP A 86 18.51 13.89 -4.71
CA ASP A 86 17.49 13.07 -5.37
C ASP A 86 16.07 13.25 -4.81
N GLU A 87 15.90 13.93 -3.67
CA GLU A 87 14.57 14.22 -3.10
C GLU A 87 13.76 15.16 -4.01
N LYS A 88 14.43 15.87 -4.93
CA LYS A 88 13.81 16.70 -5.96
C LYS A 88 13.39 15.92 -7.21
N LEU A 89 13.77 14.65 -7.33
CA LEU A 89 13.41 13.84 -8.48
C LEU A 89 11.93 13.44 -8.38
N SER A 90 11.27 13.34 -9.54
CA SER A 90 10.00 12.64 -9.61
C SER A 90 10.23 11.14 -9.46
N ASP A 91 9.21 10.41 -8.99
CA ASP A 91 9.26 8.95 -8.79
C ASP A 91 9.81 8.20 -10.02
N ARG A 92 9.45 8.65 -11.23
CA ARG A 92 9.97 8.10 -12.48
C ARG A 92 11.50 8.24 -12.59
N HIS A 93 12.02 9.44 -12.40
CA HIS A 93 13.46 9.71 -12.53
C HIS A 93 14.25 9.08 -11.37
N PHE A 94 13.66 9.01 -10.18
CA PHE A 94 14.25 8.31 -9.05
C PHE A 94 14.38 6.81 -9.35
N THR A 95 13.32 6.20 -9.90
CA THR A 95 13.32 4.77 -10.27
C THR A 95 14.32 4.48 -11.38
N GLU A 96 14.33 5.26 -12.47
CA GLU A 96 15.30 5.11 -13.56
C GLU A 96 16.77 5.21 -13.08
N LYS A 97 17.04 5.97 -12.01
CA LYS A 97 18.40 6.13 -11.47
C LYS A 97 18.87 4.96 -10.60
N HIS A 98 17.96 4.35 -9.83
CA HIS A 98 18.31 3.40 -8.76
C HIS A 98 17.85 1.96 -9.02
N TRP A 99 17.10 1.71 -10.09
CA TRP A 99 16.44 0.42 -10.37
C TRP A 99 17.14 -0.45 -11.44
N ASP A 100 18.46 -0.27 -11.63
CA ASP A 100 19.28 -1.17 -12.46
C ASP A 100 19.70 -2.45 -11.71
#